data_AF-A0A1F7A5A3-F1
#
_entry.id   AF-A0A1F7A5A3-F1
#
_cell.length_a   1.000
_cell.length_b   1.000
_cell.length_c   1.000
_cell.angle_alpha   90.00
_cell.angle_beta   90.00
_cell.angle_gamma   90.00
#
_symmetry.space_group_name_H-M   'P 1'
#
loop_
_entity.id
_entity.type
_entity.pdbx_description
1 polymer ?
#
loop_
_entity_poly.entity_id
_entity_poly.type
_entity_poly.pdbx_seq_one_letter_code
_entity_poly.pdbx_strand_id
1 'polypeptide(L)'
;MRKPSTPSGFTMIELLVVATIMIVLTTIGLISYRSAIQNSRNAKRKTDLQITRQALVLYRSDNGCYPADNTFLGMLNTITGYINETPYDPLGSAGAPLYIYTPIDAGSCGIGEATGFVLEASLEPDNTAYTVENP
;
A
#
# COMPACT_ATOMS: atom_id res chain seq x y z
N MET A 1 36.67 6.93 59.15
CA MET A 1 37.15 6.80 57.76
C MET A 1 36.26 5.80 57.04
N ARG A 2 35.40 6.23 56.11
CA ARG A 2 34.45 5.37 55.40
C ARG A 2 35.11 4.87 54.11
N LYS A 3 35.35 3.56 54.02
CA LYS A 3 35.99 2.93 52.85
C LYS A 3 35.05 3.05 51.64
N PRO A 4 35.50 3.57 50.49
CA PRO A 4 34.68 3.59 49.28
C PRO A 4 34.48 2.16 48.78
N SER A 5 33.23 1.75 48.59
CA SER A 5 32.88 0.47 47.96
C SER A 5 33.06 0.59 46.45
N THR A 6 34.04 -0.10 45.89
CA THR A 6 34.18 -0.25 44.44
C THR A 6 33.01 -1.04 43.88
N PRO A 7 32.31 -0.55 42.84
CA PRO A 7 31.23 -1.31 42.21
C PRO A 7 31.78 -2.61 41.61
N SER A 8 31.10 -3.72 41.86
CA SER A 8 31.38 -5.00 41.25
C SER A 8 31.10 -4.95 39.73
N GLY A 9 32.03 -5.43 38.92
CA GLY A 9 31.86 -5.56 37.46
C GLY A 9 31.01 -6.78 37.08
N PHE A 10 30.43 -6.75 35.86
CA PHE A 10 29.69 -7.87 35.30
C PHE A 10 30.59 -9.08 35.05
N THR A 11 30.04 -10.28 35.22
CA THR A 11 30.73 -11.53 34.89
C THR A 11 30.65 -11.81 33.39
N MET A 12 31.62 -12.58 32.86
CA MET A 12 31.56 -13.03 31.45
C MET A 12 30.31 -13.87 31.16
N ILE A 13 29.87 -14.65 32.16
CA ILE A 13 28.68 -15.49 32.02
C ILE A 13 27.39 -14.66 31.99
N GLU A 14 27.29 -13.55 32.71
CA GLU A 14 26.15 -12.63 32.61
C GLU A 14 26.00 -12.04 31.21
N LEU A 15 27.09 -11.54 30.62
CA LEU A 15 27.04 -11.02 29.26
C LEU A 15 26.70 -12.09 28.24
N LEU A 16 27.15 -13.34 28.44
CA LEU A 16 26.80 -14.45 27.58
C LEU A 16 25.30 -14.77 27.64
N VAL A 17 24.72 -14.87 28.84
CA VAL A 17 23.28 -15.17 29.01
C VAL A 17 22.40 -14.05 28.45
N VAL A 18 22.79 -12.78 28.63
CA VAL A 18 22.01 -11.66 28.08
C VAL A 18 22.08 -11.65 26.55
N ALA A 19 23.26 -11.88 25.97
CA ALA A 19 23.41 -11.97 24.52
C ALA A 19 22.58 -13.12 23.92
N THR A 20 22.54 -14.28 24.55
CA THR A 20 21.73 -15.41 24.05
C THR A 20 20.23 -15.09 24.07
N ILE A 21 19.74 -14.45 25.13
CA ILE A 21 18.33 -14.02 25.21
C ILE A 21 18.03 -12.96 24.14
N MET A 22 18.92 -11.98 23.93
CA MET A 22 18.74 -10.98 22.88
C MET A 22 18.65 -11.60 21.49
N ILE A 23 19.50 -12.59 21.18
CA ILE A 23 19.46 -13.31 19.90
C ILE A 23 18.11 -14.00 19.70
N VAL A 24 17.59 -14.69 20.72
CA VAL A 24 16.27 -15.35 20.62
C VAL A 24 15.14 -14.33 20.42
N LEU A 25 15.12 -13.24 21.20
CA LEU A 25 14.05 -12.24 21.10
C LEU A 25 14.07 -11.50 19.75
N THR A 26 15.25 -11.15 19.26
CA THR A 26 15.40 -10.44 17.97
C THR A 26 14.92 -11.27 16.78
N THR A 27 15.19 -12.58 16.77
CA THR A 27 14.73 -13.45 15.68
C THR A 27 13.20 -13.52 15.60
N ILE A 28 12.52 -13.67 16.73
CA ILE A 28 11.05 -13.68 16.81
C ILE A 28 10.47 -12.31 16.43
N GLY A 29 11.09 -11.23 16.94
CA GLY A 29 10.67 -9.86 16.65
C GLY A 29 10.70 -9.52 15.16
N LEU A 30 11.72 -10.01 14.43
CA LEU A 30 11.87 -9.73 13.01
C LEU A 30 10.74 -10.33 12.16
N ILE A 31 10.26 -11.53 12.49
CA ILE A 31 9.17 -12.19 11.76
C ILE A 31 7.87 -11.39 11.94
N SER A 32 7.54 -11.03 13.17
CA SER A 32 6.36 -10.24 13.49
C SER A 32 6.39 -8.87 12.80
N TYR A 33 7.55 -8.19 12.84
CA TYR A 33 7.74 -6.90 12.19
C TYR A 33 7.51 -6.96 10.68
N ARG A 34 8.06 -7.98 10.00
CA ARG A 34 7.87 -8.15 8.55
C ARG A 34 6.38 -8.32 8.19
N SER A 35 5.65 -9.13 8.94
CA SER A 35 4.21 -9.31 8.74
C SER A 35 3.42 -8.02 8.97
N ALA A 36 3.76 -7.24 10.01
CA ALA A 36 3.10 -5.97 10.30
C ALA A 36 3.27 -4.94 9.15
N ILE A 37 4.47 -4.84 8.59
CA ILE A 37 4.74 -3.96 7.46
C ILE A 37 4.01 -4.43 6.19
N GLN A 38 3.97 -5.73 5.91
CA GLN A 38 3.19 -6.28 4.79
C GLN A 38 1.70 -5.94 4.91
N ASN A 39 1.13 -6.12 6.10
CA ASN A 39 -0.27 -5.78 6.36
C ASN A 39 -0.53 -4.27 6.19
N SER A 40 0.40 -3.42 6.64
CA SER A 40 0.31 -1.96 6.45
C SER A 40 0.32 -1.57 4.96
N ARG A 41 1.19 -2.17 4.15
CA ARG A 41 1.21 -1.95 2.70
C ARG A 41 -0.08 -2.40 2.03
N ASN A 42 -0.57 -3.60 2.37
CA ASN A 42 -1.84 -4.12 1.84
C ASN A 42 -3.03 -3.23 2.24
N ALA A 43 -3.06 -2.71 3.47
CA ALA A 43 -4.08 -1.77 3.91
C ALA A 43 -4.02 -0.48 3.07
N LYS A 44 -2.83 0.08 2.85
CA LYS A 44 -2.64 1.24 1.98
C LYS A 44 -3.14 0.97 0.56
N ARG A 45 -2.77 -0.15 -0.08
CA ARG A 45 -3.27 -0.53 -1.42
C ARG A 45 -4.80 -0.53 -1.49
N LYS A 46 -5.46 -1.12 -0.49
CA LYS A 46 -6.93 -1.15 -0.42
C LYS A 46 -7.52 0.25 -0.30
N THR A 47 -6.97 1.08 0.59
CA THR A 47 -7.39 2.47 0.76
C THR A 47 -7.21 3.29 -0.51
N ASP A 48 -6.08 3.14 -1.18
CA ASP A 48 -5.73 3.82 -2.43
C ASP A 48 -6.74 3.49 -3.54
N LEU A 49 -7.15 2.22 -3.69
CA LEU A 49 -8.19 1.83 -4.64
C LEU A 49 -9.56 2.42 -4.28
N GLN A 50 -9.91 2.51 -2.99
CA GLN A 50 -11.20 3.09 -2.57
C GLN A 50 -11.25 4.60 -2.81
N ILE A 51 -10.16 5.32 -2.55
CA ILE A 51 -10.04 6.75 -2.87
C ILE A 51 -10.16 6.96 -4.38
N THR A 52 -9.47 6.12 -5.17
CA THR A 52 -9.53 6.17 -6.64
C THR A 52 -10.95 5.91 -7.14
N ARG A 53 -11.65 4.89 -6.60
CA ARG A 53 -13.06 4.60 -6.92
C ARG A 53 -13.94 5.82 -6.67
N GLN A 54 -13.77 6.49 -5.53
CA GLN A 54 -14.58 7.67 -5.20
C GLN A 54 -14.31 8.81 -6.18
N ALA A 55 -13.04 9.06 -6.52
CA ALA A 55 -12.66 10.06 -7.52
C ALA A 55 -13.24 9.75 -8.91
N LEU A 56 -13.29 8.48 -9.32
CA LEU A 56 -13.91 8.06 -10.58
C LEU A 56 -15.42 8.32 -10.58
N VAL A 57 -16.11 8.04 -9.48
CA VAL A 57 -17.55 8.33 -9.35
C VAL A 57 -17.81 9.84 -9.43
N LEU A 58 -16.97 10.66 -8.78
CA LEU A 58 -17.04 12.12 -8.89
C LEU A 58 -16.81 12.59 -10.33
N TYR A 59 -15.77 12.08 -11.00
CA TYR A 59 -15.50 12.39 -12.41
C TYR A 59 -16.70 12.07 -13.30
N ARG A 60 -17.33 10.90 -13.11
CA ARG A 60 -18.53 10.51 -13.87
C ARG A 60 -19.73 11.39 -13.56
N SER A 61 -19.89 11.84 -12.31
CA SER A 61 -20.97 12.78 -11.97
C SER A 61 -20.90 14.06 -12.79
N ASP A 62 -19.69 14.54 -13.08
CA ASP A 62 -19.48 15.79 -13.80
C ASP A 62 -19.40 15.62 -15.34
N ASN A 63 -18.88 14.49 -15.81
CA ASN A 63 -18.61 14.25 -17.24
C ASN A 63 -19.58 13.24 -17.90
N GLY A 64 -20.38 12.51 -17.13
CA GLY A 64 -21.33 11.50 -17.60
C GLY A 64 -20.75 10.10 -17.86
N CYS A 65 -19.42 9.96 -17.87
CA CYS A 65 -18.67 8.78 -18.31
C CYS A 65 -17.50 8.48 -17.35
N TYR A 66 -16.95 7.27 -17.39
CA TYR A 66 -15.63 6.98 -16.80
C TYR A 66 -14.48 7.22 -17.80
N PRO A 67 -13.23 7.41 -17.33
CA PRO A 67 -12.07 7.52 -18.21
C PRO A 67 -11.90 6.29 -19.11
N ALA A 68 -11.65 6.50 -20.40
CA ALA A 68 -11.45 5.42 -21.37
C ALA A 68 -9.98 4.93 -21.43
N ASP A 69 -9.09 5.53 -20.64
CA ASP A 69 -7.69 5.16 -20.57
C ASP A 69 -7.53 3.67 -20.24
N ASN A 70 -6.66 2.97 -20.95
CA ASN A 70 -6.37 1.56 -20.69
C ASN A 70 -5.23 1.34 -19.69
N THR A 71 -4.80 2.40 -19.02
CA THR A 71 -3.75 2.36 -18.00
C THR A 71 -4.17 3.15 -16.77
N PHE A 72 -3.70 2.70 -15.61
CA PHE A 72 -3.94 3.41 -14.35
C PHE A 72 -3.37 4.84 -14.37
N LEU A 73 -2.17 5.03 -14.94
CA LEU A 73 -1.55 6.36 -15.02
C LEU A 73 -2.32 7.30 -15.96
N GLY A 74 -2.79 6.81 -17.11
CA GLY A 74 -3.64 7.59 -18.01
C GLY A 74 -4.93 8.03 -17.31
N MET A 75 -5.62 7.08 -16.67
CA MET A 75 -6.81 7.35 -15.87
C MET A 75 -6.51 8.38 -14.77
N LEU A 76 -5.37 8.28 -14.08
CA LEU A 76 -5.01 9.17 -12.98
C LEU A 76 -4.81 10.61 -13.44
N ASN A 77 -4.22 10.80 -14.62
CA ASN A 77 -4.09 12.12 -15.24
C ASN A 77 -5.46 12.71 -15.60
N THR A 78 -6.38 11.88 -16.11
CA THR A 78 -7.75 12.29 -16.43
C THR A 78 -8.53 12.72 -15.18
N ILE A 79 -8.35 12.04 -14.04
CA ILE A 79 -9.03 12.37 -12.78
C ILE A 79 -8.21 13.29 -11.85
N THR A 80 -7.13 13.92 -12.32
CA THR A 80 -6.20 14.66 -11.44
C THR A 80 -6.87 15.78 -10.62
N GLY A 81 -7.99 16.33 -11.08
CA GLY A 81 -8.78 17.35 -10.36
C GLY A 81 -9.76 16.80 -9.32
N TYR A 82 -9.93 15.48 -9.27
CA TYR A 82 -10.91 14.78 -8.41
C TYR A 82 -10.23 14.00 -7.27
N ILE A 83 -8.90 14.09 -7.16
CA ILE A 83 -8.12 13.35 -6.18
C ILE A 83 -7.09 14.26 -5.50
N ASN A 84 -6.97 14.16 -4.18
CA ASN A 84 -6.09 15.05 -3.39
C ASN A 84 -4.64 14.53 -3.31
N GLU A 85 -4.45 13.21 -3.38
CA GLU A 85 -3.14 12.58 -3.36
C GLU A 85 -3.07 11.51 -4.44
N THR A 86 -1.97 11.46 -5.19
CA THR A 86 -1.77 10.46 -6.24
C THR A 86 -1.52 9.09 -5.60
N PRO A 87 -2.41 8.10 -5.79
CA PRO A 87 -2.24 6.78 -5.21
C PRO A 87 -1.07 6.06 -5.89
N TYR A 88 -0.24 5.39 -5.08
CA TYR A 88 0.89 4.62 -5.59
C TYR A 88 1.18 3.43 -4.68
N ASP A 89 1.53 2.30 -5.29
CA ASP A 89 1.94 1.12 -4.53
C ASP A 89 3.21 1.41 -3.71
N PRO A 90 3.24 1.10 -2.40
CA PRO A 90 4.42 1.29 -1.58
C PRO A 90 5.69 0.54 -2.03
N LEU A 91 5.55 -0.51 -2.86
CA LEU A 91 6.67 -1.22 -3.49
C LEU A 91 6.99 -0.70 -4.90
N GLY A 92 6.10 0.11 -5.48
CA GLY A 92 6.27 0.76 -6.77
C GLY A 92 6.84 2.16 -6.66
N SER A 93 6.64 2.95 -7.72
CA SER A 93 6.96 4.37 -7.75
C SER A 93 5.80 5.15 -8.38
N ALA A 94 5.72 6.45 -8.12
CA ALA A 94 4.66 7.30 -8.67
C ALA A 94 4.60 7.29 -10.22
N GLY A 95 5.72 7.00 -10.90
CA GLY A 95 5.79 6.91 -12.36
C GLY A 95 5.50 5.53 -12.96
N ALA A 96 5.35 4.51 -12.11
CA ALA A 96 4.98 3.15 -12.50
C ALA A 96 4.10 2.54 -11.40
N PRO A 97 2.87 3.07 -11.21
CA PRO A 97 1.96 2.52 -10.23
C PRO A 97 1.65 1.07 -10.60
N LEU A 98 1.83 0.15 -9.64
CA LEU A 98 1.53 -1.28 -9.82
C LEU A 98 0.02 -1.58 -9.80
N TYR A 99 -0.81 -0.54 -9.83
CA TYR A 99 -2.25 -0.65 -9.91
C TYR A 99 -2.69 -0.77 -11.36
N ILE A 100 -3.74 -1.55 -11.57
CA ILE A 100 -4.33 -1.77 -12.88
C ILE A 100 -5.70 -1.09 -12.90
N TYR A 101 -5.98 -0.42 -14.01
CA TYR A 101 -7.28 0.13 -14.35
C TYR A 101 -7.71 -0.48 -15.68
N THR A 102 -8.89 -1.08 -15.69
CA THR A 102 -9.52 -1.59 -16.91
C THR A 102 -10.92 -0.98 -17.04
N PRO A 103 -11.15 -0.10 -18.03
CA PRO A 103 -12.48 0.42 -18.28
C PRO A 103 -13.38 -0.69 -18.83
N ILE A 104 -14.66 -0.67 -18.45
CA ILE A 104 -15.70 -1.50 -19.05
C ILE A 104 -16.32 -0.69 -20.17
N ASP A 105 -16.26 -1.24 -21.38
CA ASP A 105 -16.55 -0.57 -22.66
C ASP A 105 -15.49 0.49 -23.01
N ALA A 106 -14.74 0.28 -24.09
CA ALA A 106 -13.53 1.05 -24.43
C ALA A 106 -13.83 2.43 -25.08
N GLY A 107 -14.92 3.05 -24.66
CA GLY A 107 -15.46 4.22 -25.32
C GLY A 107 -15.14 5.53 -24.59
N SER A 108 -14.70 6.54 -25.35
CA SER A 108 -14.50 7.90 -24.82
C SER A 108 -15.83 8.63 -24.65
N CYS A 109 -15.89 9.53 -23.66
CA CYS A 109 -17.07 10.34 -23.37
C CYS A 109 -17.68 10.96 -24.65
N GLY A 110 -18.92 10.59 -24.97
CA GLY A 110 -19.66 11.05 -26.15
C GLY A 110 -19.54 10.22 -27.43
N ILE A 111 -18.76 9.12 -27.47
CA ILE A 111 -18.61 8.27 -28.68
C ILE A 111 -18.62 6.75 -28.36
N GLY A 112 -19.57 6.33 -27.51
CA GLY A 112 -19.55 5.05 -26.80
C GLY A 112 -18.89 5.31 -25.46
N GLU A 113 -19.54 5.04 -24.34
CA GLU A 113 -19.09 5.53 -23.04
C GLU A 113 -18.61 4.36 -22.20
N ALA A 114 -17.49 4.52 -21.50
CA ALA A 114 -17.11 3.60 -20.44
C ALA A 114 -18.17 3.64 -19.33
N THR A 115 -18.94 2.55 -19.22
CA THR A 115 -20.08 2.44 -18.29
C THR A 115 -19.66 1.97 -16.90
N GLY A 116 -18.46 1.41 -16.80
CA GLY A 116 -17.88 0.93 -15.56
C GLY A 116 -16.37 0.82 -15.65
N PHE A 117 -15.77 0.27 -14.61
CA PHE A 117 -14.34 0.01 -14.52
C PHE A 117 -14.06 -1.09 -13.50
N VAL A 118 -12.87 -1.67 -13.62
CA VAL A 118 -12.26 -2.51 -12.59
C VAL A 118 -10.91 -1.91 -12.22
N LEU A 119 -10.72 -1.68 -10.93
CA LEU A 119 -9.44 -1.35 -10.33
C LEU A 119 -8.86 -2.61 -9.69
N GLU A 120 -7.57 -2.86 -9.87
CA GLU A 120 -6.90 -4.00 -9.27
C GLU A 120 -5.58 -3.61 -8.62
N ALA A 121 -5.31 -4.19 -7.46
CA ALA A 121 -4.01 -4.18 -6.80
C ALA A 121 -3.61 -5.60 -6.41
N SER A 122 -2.35 -5.96 -6.58
CA SER A 122 -1.84 -7.25 -6.13
C SER A 122 -1.40 -7.18 -4.65
N LEU A 123 -1.93 -8.08 -3.82
CA LEU A 123 -1.64 -8.13 -2.39
C LEU A 123 -0.48 -9.09 -2.07
N GLU A 124 0.35 -8.71 -1.11
CA GLU A 124 1.39 -9.58 -0.56
C GLU A 124 0.80 -10.61 0.41
N PRO A 125 1.37 -11.83 0.51
CA PRO A 125 2.59 -12.30 -0.16
C PRO A 125 2.37 -12.96 -1.53
N ASP A 126 1.16 -13.41 -1.83
CA ASP A 126 0.90 -14.36 -2.91
C ASP A 126 0.58 -13.69 -4.25
N ASN A 127 0.67 -12.36 -4.30
CA ASN A 127 0.24 -11.52 -5.40
C ASN A 127 -1.25 -11.68 -5.72
N THR A 128 -2.07 -12.01 -4.71
CA THR A 128 -3.52 -12.17 -4.84
C THR A 128 -4.16 -10.87 -5.29
N ALA A 129 -4.89 -10.90 -6.40
CA ALA A 129 -5.60 -9.74 -6.92
C ALA A 129 -6.70 -9.31 -5.95
N TYR A 130 -6.68 -8.02 -5.58
CA TYR A 130 -7.77 -7.35 -4.91
C TYR A 130 -8.40 -6.37 -5.89
N THR A 131 -9.64 -6.66 -6.27
CA THR A 131 -10.38 -5.87 -7.24
C THR A 131 -11.41 -4.98 -6.56
N VAL A 132 -11.64 -3.82 -7.16
CA VAL A 132 -12.66 -2.84 -6.79
C VAL A 132 -13.37 -2.43 -8.08
N GLU A 133 -14.66 -2.67 -8.13
CA GLU A 133 -15.48 -2.43 -9.32
C GLU A 133 -16.40 -1.22 -9.14
N ASN A 134 -17.07 -0.82 -10.22
CA ASN A 134 -18.14 0.16 -10.22
C ASN A 134 -19.19 -0.16 -9.13
N PRO A 135 -19.69 0.82 -8.35
CA PRO A 135 -20.82 0.63 -7.45
C PRO A 135 -22.09 0.08 -8.12
#